data_AF-I3T9K6-F1
#
_entry.id   AF-I3T9K6-F1
#
_cell.length_a   1.000
_cell.length_b   1.000
_cell.length_c   1.000
_cell.angle_alpha   90.00
_cell.angle_beta   90.00
_cell.angle_gamma   90.00
#
_symmetry.space_group_name_H-M   'P 1'
#
loop_
_entity.id
_entity.type
_entity.pdbx_description
1 polymer ?
#
loop_
_entity_poly.entity_id
_entity_poly.type
_entity_poly.pdbx_seq_one_letter_code
_entity_poly.pdbx_strand_id
1 'polypeptide(L)'
;MMMGADYYQTESEIAFLLAEGKVPVGVGENTKIRNCIIDKNAKIGRNAIITNADGVEEADRTKEGFYIRSGITVILKNATIQDGTVI
;
A
#
# COMPACT_ATOMS: atom_id res chain seq x y z
N MET A 1 -4.28 4.74 9.60
CA MET A 1 -5.73 4.68 9.30
C MET A 1 -5.90 4.00 7.95
N MET A 2 -6.88 3.10 7.80
CA MET A 2 -7.20 2.43 6.53
C MET A 2 -8.60 2.85 6.09
N MET A 3 -8.74 3.31 4.84
CA MET A 3 -10.03 3.73 4.26
C MET A 3 -10.85 2.57 3.67
N GLY A 4 -10.22 1.42 3.43
CA GLY A 4 -10.87 0.19 2.96
C GLY A 4 -10.93 0.08 1.44
N ALA A 5 -11.97 -0.58 0.93
CA ALA A 5 -12.18 -0.80 -0.49
C ALA A 5 -13.64 -0.51 -0.87
N ASP A 6 -13.84 -0.07 -2.10
CA ASP A 6 -15.17 0.17 -2.68
C ASP A 6 -15.82 -1.14 -3.20
N TYR A 7 -15.07 -2.24 -3.24
CA TYR A 7 -15.49 -3.55 -3.72
C TYR A 7 -14.72 -4.68 -3.03
N TYR A 8 -15.27 -5.89 -3.09
CA TYR A 8 -14.57 -7.12 -2.70
C TYR A 8 -14.04 -7.83 -3.93
N GLN A 9 -12.89 -8.48 -3.79
CA GLN A 9 -12.38 -9.43 -4.79
C GLN A 9 -12.75 -10.84 -4.35
N THR A 10 -13.23 -11.64 -5.28
CA THR A 10 -13.47 -13.07 -5.06
C THR A 10 -12.14 -13.81 -4.90
N GLU A 11 -12.17 -14.98 -4.27
CA GLU A 11 -10.98 -15.82 -4.10
C GLU A 11 -10.34 -16.19 -5.45
N SER A 12 -11.16 -16.43 -6.48
CA SER A 12 -10.71 -16.73 -7.84
C SER A 12 -9.97 -15.56 -8.48
N GLU A 13 -10.44 -14.33 -8.29
CA GLU A 13 -9.78 -13.12 -8.78
C GLU A 13 -8.46 -12.87 -8.06
N ILE A 14 -8.44 -13.06 -6.74
CA ILE A 14 -7.22 -12.96 -5.92
C ILE A 14 -6.19 -13.98 -6.41
N ALA A 15 -6.58 -15.25 -6.57
CA ALA A 15 -5.70 -16.32 -7.03
C ALA A 15 -5.15 -16.04 -8.44
N PHE A 16 -5.99 -15.54 -9.35
CA PHE A 16 -5.57 -15.16 -10.70
C PHE A 16 -4.54 -14.03 -10.69
N LEU A 17 -4.79 -12.95 -9.91
CA LEU A 17 -3.84 -11.84 -9.79
C LEU A 17 -2.49 -12.30 -9.24
N LEU A 18 -2.51 -13.12 -8.19
CA LEU A 18 -1.28 -13.65 -7.59
C LEU A 18 -0.52 -14.54 -8.58
N ALA A 19 -1.21 -15.37 -9.39
CA ALA A 19 -0.60 -16.18 -10.43
C ALA A 19 0.06 -15.34 -11.54
N GLU A 20 -0.48 -14.15 -11.84
CA GLU A 20 0.13 -13.18 -12.75
C GLU A 20 1.22 -12.30 -12.09
N GLY A 21 1.55 -12.53 -10.83
CA GLY A 21 2.52 -11.72 -10.08
C GLY A 21 2.02 -10.31 -9.76
N LYS A 22 0.69 -10.10 -9.75
CA LYS A 22 0.04 -8.83 -9.39
C LYS A 22 -0.38 -8.83 -7.91
N VAL A 23 -0.53 -7.62 -7.36
CA VAL A 23 -0.94 -7.41 -5.96
C VAL A 23 -2.46 -7.21 -5.89
N PRO A 24 -3.19 -8.02 -5.10
CA PRO A 24 -4.61 -7.80 -4.81
C PRO A 24 -4.86 -6.52 -3.99
N VAL A 25 -6.11 -6.06 -3.96
CA VAL A 25 -6.54 -4.96 -3.08
C VAL A 25 -6.41 -5.38 -1.62
N GLY A 26 -5.91 -4.46 -0.80
CA GLY A 26 -5.68 -4.65 0.62
C GLY A 26 -4.21 -4.65 0.99
N VAL A 27 -3.89 -5.34 2.09
CA VAL A 27 -2.55 -5.42 2.66
C VAL A 27 -2.09 -6.87 2.61
N GLY A 28 -1.01 -7.12 1.88
CA GLY A 28 -0.37 -8.41 1.77
C GLY A 28 0.20 -8.92 3.09
N GLU A 29 0.44 -10.22 3.14
CA GLU A 29 0.97 -10.88 4.34
C GLU A 29 2.30 -10.27 4.81
N ASN A 30 2.54 -10.32 6.12
CA ASN A 30 3.79 -9.90 6.76
C ASN A 30 4.21 -8.44 6.51
N THR A 31 3.29 -7.60 6.06
CA THR A 31 3.52 -6.18 5.86
C THR A 31 3.41 -5.39 7.16
N LYS A 32 4.34 -4.45 7.38
CA LYS A 32 4.41 -3.59 8.56
C LYS A 32 4.05 -2.16 8.19
N ILE A 33 3.07 -1.58 8.87
CA ILE A 33 2.59 -0.23 8.57
C ILE A 33 2.53 0.59 9.87
N ARG A 34 3.15 1.78 9.86
CA ARG A 34 3.16 2.70 11.00
C ARG A 34 2.94 4.13 10.52
N ASN A 35 2.17 4.91 11.28
CA ASN A 35 1.91 6.34 11.02
C ASN A 35 1.52 6.64 9.56
N CYS A 36 0.59 5.85 9.03
CA CYS A 36 0.23 5.88 7.61
C CYS A 36 -1.29 5.98 7.42
N ILE A 37 -1.70 6.70 6.38
CA ILE A 37 -3.06 6.72 5.84
C ILE A 37 -3.06 5.89 4.55
N ILE A 38 -3.91 4.88 4.49
CA ILE A 38 -4.09 4.03 3.31
C ILE A 38 -5.44 4.38 2.70
N ASP A 39 -5.41 5.04 1.54
CA ASP A 39 -6.63 5.41 0.81
C ASP A 39 -7.26 4.17 0.13
N LYS A 40 -8.45 4.36 -0.43
CA LYS A 40 -9.30 3.29 -0.93
C LYS A 40 -8.65 2.48 -2.04
N ASN A 41 -8.91 1.18 -2.03
CA ASN A 41 -8.48 0.25 -3.08
C ASN A 41 -6.96 0.17 -3.27
N ALA A 42 -6.17 0.61 -2.28
CA ALA A 42 -4.72 0.43 -2.30
C ALA A 42 -4.38 -1.07 -2.36
N LYS A 43 -3.32 -1.40 -3.09
CA LYS A 43 -2.82 -2.76 -3.30
C LYS A 43 -1.42 -2.83 -2.74
N ILE A 44 -1.28 -3.25 -1.48
CA ILE A 44 0.01 -3.29 -0.81
C ILE A 44 0.50 -4.72 -0.80
N GLY A 45 1.67 -4.95 -1.40
CA GLY A 45 2.30 -6.26 -1.53
C GLY A 45 2.66 -6.88 -0.18
N ARG A 46 3.11 -8.14 -0.24
CA ARG A 46 3.60 -8.85 0.95
C ARG A 46 4.99 -8.36 1.35
N ASN A 47 5.29 -8.47 2.63
CA ASN A 47 6.58 -8.09 3.23
C ASN A 47 6.97 -6.61 3.01
N ALA A 48 6.01 -5.73 2.70
CA ALA A 48 6.28 -4.30 2.60
C ALA A 48 6.50 -3.70 4.00
N ILE A 49 7.28 -2.63 4.08
CA ILE A 49 7.56 -1.90 5.31
C ILE A 49 7.25 -0.43 5.05
N ILE A 50 6.16 0.08 5.60
CA ILE A 50 5.70 1.46 5.42
C ILE A 50 5.74 2.13 6.79
N THR A 51 6.90 2.69 7.14
CA THR A 51 7.16 3.21 8.49
C THR A 51 7.80 4.59 8.52
N ASN A 52 8.29 5.08 7.39
CA ASN A 52 9.04 6.33 7.27
C ASN A 52 10.16 6.38 8.32
N ALA A 53 11.05 5.38 8.28
CA ALA A 53 12.08 5.19 9.31
C ALA A 53 13.04 6.38 9.41
N ASP A 54 13.25 7.07 8.29
CA ASP A 54 14.11 8.25 8.18
C ASP A 54 13.46 9.54 8.73
N GLY A 55 12.17 9.49 9.12
CA GLY A 55 11.48 10.63 9.69
C GLY A 55 11.29 11.79 8.70
N VAL A 56 11.05 11.49 7.43
CA VAL A 56 10.81 12.50 6.39
C VAL A 56 9.52 13.25 6.69
N GLU A 57 9.56 14.58 6.71
CA GLU A 57 8.38 15.40 6.98
C GLU A 57 7.50 15.59 5.73
N GLU A 58 8.13 15.86 4.59
CA GLU A 58 7.45 16.25 3.35
C GLU A 58 8.12 15.57 2.15
N ALA A 59 7.35 14.82 1.35
CA ALA A 59 7.85 14.21 0.13
C ALA A 59 6.73 14.03 -0.91
N ASP A 60 6.96 14.48 -2.14
CA ASP A 60 6.12 14.14 -3.28
C ASP A 60 6.71 12.94 -4.02
N ARG A 61 6.09 11.77 -3.81
CA ARG A 61 6.41 10.50 -4.47
C ARG A 61 5.18 9.93 -5.16
N THR A 62 4.30 10.80 -5.64
CA THR A 62 3.00 10.41 -6.22
C THR A 62 3.13 9.41 -7.38
N LYS A 63 4.23 9.47 -8.14
CA LYS A 63 4.59 8.48 -9.18
C LYS A 63 4.85 7.07 -8.64
N GLU A 64 5.27 6.96 -7.39
CA GLU A 64 5.51 5.71 -6.66
C GLU A 64 4.26 5.29 -5.85
N GLY A 65 3.16 6.05 -5.93
CA GLY A 65 1.88 5.69 -5.31
C GLY A 65 1.68 6.21 -3.89
N PHE A 66 2.56 7.07 -3.38
CA PHE A 66 2.41 7.66 -2.05
C PHE A 66 2.94 9.09 -1.98
N TYR A 67 2.66 9.78 -0.90
CA TYR A 67 3.36 11.01 -0.52
C TYR A 67 3.51 11.06 1.00
N ILE A 68 4.33 11.97 1.51
CA ILE A 68 4.47 12.22 2.94
C ILE A 68 4.13 13.68 3.22
N ARG A 69 3.25 13.91 4.20
CA ARG A 69 2.92 15.24 4.75
C ARG A 69 2.95 15.18 6.27
N SER A 70 3.64 16.12 6.91
CA SER A 70 3.79 16.18 8.37
C SER A 70 4.22 14.83 8.98
N GLY A 71 5.14 14.13 8.31
CA GLY A 71 5.64 12.82 8.75
C GLY A 71 4.68 11.64 8.57
N ILE A 72 3.47 11.89 8.07
CA ILE A 72 2.44 10.86 7.82
C ILE A 72 2.56 10.39 6.37
N THR A 73 2.81 9.10 6.18
CA THR A 73 2.81 8.49 4.85
C THR A 73 1.38 8.28 4.37
N VAL A 74 1.05 8.75 3.17
CA VAL A 74 -0.28 8.57 2.56
C VAL A 74 -0.15 7.74 1.29
N ILE A 75 -0.70 6.53 1.30
CA ILE A 75 -0.81 5.67 0.11
C ILE A 75 -2.04 6.11 -0.68
N LEU A 76 -1.87 6.39 -1.97
CA LEU A 76 -2.91 6.95 -2.84
C LEU A 76 -4.00 5.93 -3.19
N LYS A 77 -5.19 6.43 -3.53
CA LYS A 77 -6.29 5.63 -4.04
C LYS A 77 -5.85 4.79 -5.25
N ASN A 78 -6.19 3.51 -5.26
CA ASN A 78 -5.83 2.53 -6.31
C ASN A 78 -4.32 2.30 -6.51
N ALA A 79 -3.44 2.91 -5.71
CA ALA A 79 -2.00 2.74 -5.86
C ALA A 79 -1.58 1.31 -5.55
N THR A 80 -0.47 0.91 -6.16
CA THR A 80 0.13 -0.41 -5.94
C THR A 80 1.52 -0.23 -5.35
N ILE A 81 1.70 -0.74 -4.13
CA ILE A 81 3.00 -0.85 -3.46
C ILE A 81 3.46 -2.29 -3.66
N GLN A 82 4.61 -2.50 -4.28
CA GLN A 82 5.09 -3.84 -4.64
C GLN A 82 5.55 -4.63 -3.42
N ASP A 83 5.66 -5.95 -3.58
CA ASP A 83 6.23 -6.85 -2.57
C ASP A 83 7.61 -6.36 -2.10
N GLY A 84 7.84 -6.40 -0.78
CA GLY A 84 9.13 -6.04 -0.19
C GLY A 84 9.48 -4.54 -0.22
N THR A 85 8.59 -3.67 -0.70
CA THR A 85 8.84 -2.22 -0.77
C THR A 85 9.05 -1.63 0.63
N VAL A 86 10.08 -0.78 0.79
CA VAL A 86 10.38 -0.06 2.03
C VAL A 86 10.16 1.44 1.82
N ILE A 87 9.30 2.03 2.65
CA ILE A 87 8.90 3.46 2.68
C ILE A 87 9.10 4.01 4.10
#